data_AF-A0A399YM13-F1
#
_entry.id   AF-A0A399YM13-F1
#
_cell.length_a   1.000
_cell.length_b   1.000
_cell.length_c   1.000
_cell.angle_alpha   90.00
_cell.angle_beta   90.00
_cell.angle_gamma   90.00
#
_symmetry.space_group_name_H-M   'P 1'
#
loop_
_entity.id
_entity.type
_entity.pdbx_description
1 polymer ?
#
loop_
_entity_poly.entity_id
_entity_poly.type
_entity_poly.pdbx_seq_one_letter_code
_entity_poly.pdbx_strand_id
1 'polypeptide(L)'
;MNPVAPHSELHNFLQRNMSAYLGLLHQMIVMNSFTLNPTGVNSLGRLTADLFAPLGFEAEFVPSPDFRYGHHLMLTRMAGSKAVGSAPVIGLISHLDTVFPAAEEQANDFKFRIEGDSIPTCSRASPGASS
;
A
#
# COMPACT_ATOMS: atom_id res chain seq x y z
N MET A 1 -28.78 13.88 -20.15
CA MET A 1 -27.38 14.25 -19.89
C MET A 1 -26.99 13.60 -18.58
N ASN A 2 -26.02 12.69 -18.57
CA ASN A 2 -25.51 12.16 -17.30
C ASN A 2 -24.84 13.32 -16.54
N PRO A 3 -25.12 13.51 -15.24
CA PRO A 3 -24.41 14.51 -14.45
C PRO A 3 -22.92 14.17 -14.52
N VAL A 4 -22.10 15.17 -14.88
CA VAL A 4 -20.64 15.04 -14.82
C VAL A 4 -20.32 14.62 -13.38
N ALA A 5 -19.74 13.43 -13.22
CA ALA A 5 -19.37 12.93 -11.90
C ALA A 5 -18.54 14.01 -11.18
N PRO A 6 -18.87 14.35 -9.93
CA PRO A 6 -18.11 15.36 -9.20
C PRO A 6 -16.62 14.98 -9.23
N HIS A 7 -15.77 15.96 -9.49
CA HIS A 7 -14.31 15.80 -9.60
C HIS A 7 -13.82 14.96 -10.80
N SER A 8 -14.37 15.18 -12.00
CA SER A 8 -13.90 14.57 -13.26
C SER A 8 -12.39 14.69 -13.48
N GLU A 9 -11.77 15.79 -13.02
CA GLU A 9 -10.32 15.98 -13.06
C GLU A 9 -9.57 14.95 -12.22
N LEU A 10 -10.04 14.68 -11.00
CA LEU A 10 -9.46 13.67 -10.11
C LEU A 10 -9.62 12.27 -10.71
N HIS A 11 -10.80 11.96 -11.23
CA HIS A 11 -11.06 10.69 -11.89
C HIS A 11 -10.11 10.46 -13.08
N ASN A 12 -9.98 11.46 -13.95
CA ASN A 12 -9.05 11.42 -15.09
C ASN A 12 -7.60 11.30 -14.64
N PHE A 13 -7.21 11.97 -13.55
CA PHE A 13 -5.88 11.82 -12.97
C PHE A 13 -5.63 10.38 -12.49
N LEU A 14 -6.55 9.80 -11.71
CA LEU A 14 -6.41 8.43 -11.21
C LEU A 14 -6.39 7.41 -12.34
N GLN A 15 -7.27 7.54 -13.34
CA GLN A 15 -7.31 6.65 -14.50
C GLN A 15 -5.99 6.67 -15.29
N ARG A 16 -5.42 7.86 -15.55
CA ARG A 16 -4.15 7.99 -16.27
C ARG A 16 -2.97 7.37 -15.52
N ASN A 17 -3.01 7.36 -14.19
CA ASN A 17 -1.93 6.82 -13.35
C ASN A 17 -2.18 5.38 -12.88
N MET A 18 -3.31 4.76 -13.25
CA MET A 18 -3.71 3.44 -12.74
C MET A 18 -2.63 2.37 -12.95
N SER A 19 -2.03 2.30 -14.14
CA SER A 19 -0.97 1.33 -14.44
C SER A 19 0.24 1.51 -13.53
N ALA A 20 0.63 2.76 -13.22
CA ALA A 20 1.72 3.03 -12.30
C ALA A 20 1.37 2.58 -10.88
N TYR A 21 0.15 2.85 -10.41
CA TYR A 21 -0.30 2.43 -9.09
C TYR A 21 -0.40 0.90 -8.94
N LEU A 22 -0.83 0.19 -9.99
CA LEU A 22 -0.80 -1.27 -10.01
C LEU A 22 0.63 -1.82 -9.98
N GLY A 23 1.56 -1.16 -10.65
CA GLY A 23 2.99 -1.48 -10.56
C GLY A 23 3.55 -1.29 -9.14
N LEU A 24 3.16 -0.22 -8.45
CA LEU A 24 3.53 0.01 -7.05
C LEU A 24 2.91 -1.04 -6.14
N LEU A 25 1.63 -1.35 -6.31
CA LEU A 25 0.96 -2.40 -5.54
C LEU A 25 1.64 -3.76 -5.73
N HIS A 26 2.05 -4.08 -6.96
CA HIS A 26 2.80 -5.30 -7.23
C HIS A 26 4.14 -5.31 -6.47
N GLN A 27 4.90 -4.20 -6.48
CA GLN A 27 6.14 -4.09 -5.70
C GLN A 27 5.93 -4.27 -4.20
N MET A 28 4.82 -3.75 -3.67
CA MET A 28 4.45 -3.92 -2.26
C MET A 28 4.11 -5.38 -1.94
N ILE A 29 3.36 -6.07 -2.82
CA ILE A 29 2.92 -7.46 -2.62
C ILE A 29 4.08 -8.45 -2.67
N VAL A 30 5.03 -8.29 -3.60
CA VAL A 30 6.18 -9.20 -3.69
C VAL A 30 7.14 -9.06 -2.51
N MET A 31 6.99 -7.99 -1.72
CA MET A 31 7.71 -7.80 -0.48
C MET A 31 6.92 -8.49 0.63
N ASN A 32 7.24 -9.76 0.92
CA ASN A 32 6.58 -10.51 1.99
C ASN A 32 6.72 -9.75 3.32
N SER A 33 5.64 -9.09 3.74
CA SER A 33 5.55 -8.31 4.97
C SER A 33 4.83 -9.08 6.06
N PHE A 34 4.99 -10.40 6.13
CA PHE A 34 4.38 -11.21 7.19
C PHE A 34 4.62 -10.60 8.58
N THR A 35 3.61 -10.58 9.46
CA THR A 35 3.68 -9.93 10.77
C THR A 35 4.94 -10.27 11.58
N LEU A 36 5.40 -11.52 11.52
CA LEU A 36 6.62 -11.99 12.23
C LEU A 36 7.90 -11.94 11.38
N ASN A 37 7.86 -11.27 10.22
CA ASN A 37 8.99 -10.94 9.38
C ASN A 37 9.29 -9.42 9.50
N PRO A 38 9.96 -8.97 10.57
CA PRO A 38 10.23 -7.56 10.79
C PRO A 38 11.08 -6.94 9.68
N THR A 39 11.91 -7.74 8.99
CA THR A 39 12.70 -7.27 7.85
C THR A 39 11.81 -6.91 6.66
N GLY A 40 10.82 -7.75 6.35
CA GLY A 40 9.82 -7.49 5.31
C GLY A 40 8.97 -6.26 5.62
N VAL A 41 8.44 -6.18 6.84
CA VAL A 41 7.64 -5.03 7.31
C VAL A 41 8.45 -3.73 7.24
N ASN A 42 9.70 -3.74 7.72
CA ASN A 42 10.56 -2.56 7.68
C ASN A 42 10.92 -2.13 6.25
N SER A 43 11.09 -3.09 5.34
CA SER A 43 11.35 -2.81 3.93
C SER A 43 10.13 -2.16 3.26
N LEU A 44 8.93 -2.66 3.58
CA LEU A 44 7.68 -2.12 3.04
C LEU A 44 7.39 -0.73 3.60
N GLY A 45 7.71 -0.50 4.87
CA GLY A 45 7.66 0.82 5.49
C GLY A 45 8.58 1.83 4.80
N ARG A 46 9.80 1.42 4.42
CA ARG A 46 10.75 2.29 3.68
C ARG A 46 10.23 2.63 2.29
N LEU A 47 9.77 1.62 1.54
CA LEU A 47 9.14 1.83 0.24
C LEU A 47 7.96 2.81 0.34
N THR A 48 7.11 2.65 1.35
CA THR A 48 5.96 3.54 1.57
C THR A 48 6.43 4.97 1.89
N ALA A 49 7.44 5.14 2.75
CA ALA A 49 8.01 6.45 3.04
C ALA A 49 8.58 7.13 1.78
N ASP A 50 9.33 6.39 0.96
CA ASP A 50 9.93 6.91 -0.28
C ASP A 50 8.87 7.38 -1.29
N LEU A 51 7.72 6.68 -1.37
CA LEU A 51 6.61 7.07 -2.22
C LEU A 51 5.90 8.35 -1.74
N PHE A 52 5.88 8.58 -0.43
CA PHE A 52 5.20 9.73 0.19
C PHE A 52 6.11 10.97 0.33
N ALA A 53 7.43 10.80 0.37
CA ALA A 53 8.41 11.88 0.43
C ALA A 53 8.19 12.98 -0.66
N PRO A 54 8.02 12.65 -1.96
CA PRO A 54 7.79 13.67 -2.99
C PRO A 54 6.42 14.37 -2.85
N LEU A 55 5.50 13.82 -2.05
CA LEU A 55 4.21 14.44 -1.72
C LEU A 55 4.32 15.41 -0.53
N GLY A 56 5.51 15.61 0.02
CA GLY A 56 5.80 16.51 1.14
C GLY A 56 5.52 15.91 2.51
N PHE A 57 5.54 14.58 2.64
CA PHE A 57 5.47 13.91 3.93
C PHE A 57 6.86 13.68 4.51
N GLU A 58 6.96 13.83 5.82
CA GLU A 58 8.11 13.44 6.62
C GLU A 58 7.81 12.10 7.29
N ALA A 59 8.77 11.17 7.23
CA ALA A 59 8.63 9.83 7.75
C ALA A 59 9.40 9.65 9.06
N GLU A 60 8.75 9.04 10.04
CA GLU A 60 9.35 8.57 11.28
C GLU A 60 9.11 7.06 11.42
N PHE A 61 10.14 6.32 11.83
CA PHE A 61 10.07 4.88 12.08
C PHE A 61 10.21 4.62 13.57
N VAL A 62 9.10 4.29 14.23
CA VAL A 62 9.05 4.03 15.67
C VAL A 62 9.22 2.53 15.93
N PRO A 63 10.27 2.08 16.65
CA PRO A 63 10.46 0.67 16.95
C PRO A 63 9.29 0.07 17.74
N SER A 64 8.89 -1.15 17.40
CA SER A 64 7.95 -1.90 18.23
C SER A 64 8.60 -2.27 19.58
N PRO A 65 7.85 -2.31 20.69
CA PRO A 65 8.36 -2.83 21.97
C PRO A 65 8.84 -4.28 21.90
N ASP A 66 8.35 -5.06 20.92
CA ASP A 66 8.72 -6.44 20.68
C ASP A 66 9.53 -6.56 19.38
N PHE A 67 10.75 -7.10 19.48
CA PHE A 67 11.68 -7.24 18.37
C PHE A 67 11.18 -8.15 17.24
N ARG A 68 10.14 -8.95 17.49
CA ARG A 68 9.51 -9.82 16.48
C ARG A 68 8.69 -9.04 15.45
N TYR A 69 8.32 -7.80 15.76
CA TYR A 69 7.50 -6.96 14.87
C TYR A 69 8.34 -5.85 14.22
N GLY A 70 7.91 -5.43 13.03
CA GLY A 70 8.52 -4.28 12.34
C GLY A 70 8.22 -2.95 13.05
N HIS A 71 8.88 -1.90 12.59
CA HIS A 71 8.65 -0.54 13.07
C HIS A 71 7.27 -0.03 12.63
N HIS A 72 6.66 0.81 13.46
CA HIS A 72 5.53 1.62 13.07
C HIS A 72 6.01 2.78 12.19
N LEU A 73 5.38 2.96 11.03
CA LEU A 73 5.65 4.10 10.14
C LEU A 73 4.66 5.23 10.47
N MET A 74 5.18 6.40 10.80
CA MET A 74 4.40 7.63 10.93
C MET A 74 4.74 8.56 9.77
N LEU A 75 3.72 9.03 9.05
CA LEU A 75 3.86 9.97 7.93
C LEU A 75 3.13 11.26 8.29
N THR A 76 3.88 12.35 8.42
CA THR A 76 3.34 13.66 8.77
C THR A 76 3.52 14.63 7.62
N ARG A 77 2.47 15.36 7.26
CA ARG A 77 2.56 16.47 6.32
C ARG A 77 1.93 17.72 6.92
N MET A 78 2.74 18.76 7.05
CA MET A 78 2.25 20.05 7.54
C MET A 78 1.38 20.73 6.49
N ALA A 79 0.30 21.39 6.95
CA ALA A 79 -0.51 22.22 6.09
C ALA A 79 0.33 23.37 5.50
N GLY A 80 0.17 23.64 4.20
CA GLY A 80 0.84 24.76 3.56
C GLY A 80 0.42 26.09 4.19
N SER A 81 1.28 27.12 4.05
CA SER A 81 1.12 28.46 4.66
C SER A 81 -0.23 29.15 4.39
N LYS A 82 -0.96 28.75 3.33
CA LYS A 82 -2.31 29.26 3.00
C LYS A 82 -3.45 28.64 3.83
N ALA A 83 -3.22 27.59 4.61
CA ALA A 83 -4.24 26.82 5.33
C ALA A 83 -4.03 26.78 6.86
N VAL A 84 -2.99 27.47 7.36
CA VAL A 84 -2.67 27.53 8.79
C VAL A 84 -3.81 28.25 9.53
N GLY A 85 -4.56 27.51 10.34
CA GLY A 85 -5.60 28.02 11.24
C GLY A 85 -7.05 27.64 10.90
N SER A 86 -7.35 27.01 9.75
CA SER A 86 -8.74 26.69 9.37
C SER A 86 -8.96 25.30 8.73
N ALA A 87 -7.91 24.57 8.39
CA ALA A 87 -8.06 23.23 7.78
C ALA A 87 -8.18 22.12 8.85
N PRO A 88 -9.08 21.14 8.68
CA PRO A 88 -9.17 20.00 9.58
C PRO A 88 -7.92 19.11 9.45
N VAL A 89 -7.47 18.56 10.58
CA VAL A 89 -6.42 17.53 10.60
C VAL A 89 -7.05 16.19 10.22
N ILE A 90 -6.44 15.48 9.26
CA ILE A 90 -6.88 14.15 8.83
C ILE A 90 -5.86 13.12 9.33
N GLY A 91 -6.32 12.17 10.14
CA GLY A 91 -5.54 11.01 10.56
C GLY A 91 -5.97 9.77 9.79
N LEU A 92 -5.00 9.05 9.21
CA LEU A 92 -5.21 7.78 8.52
C LEU A 92 -4.38 6.71 9.23
N ILE A 93 -5.02 5.58 9.57
CA ILE A 93 -4.39 4.45 10.25
C ILE A 93 -4.60 3.20 9.39
N SER A 94 -3.52 2.48 9.12
CA SER A 94 -3.51 1.23 8.37
C SER A 94 -2.43 0.29 8.92
N HIS A 95 -2.36 -0.92 8.34
CA HIS A 95 -1.30 -1.89 8.61
C HIS A 95 -0.56 -2.22 7.31
N LEU A 96 0.74 -2.51 7.43
CA LEU A 96 1.59 -2.91 6.30
C LEU A 96 1.82 -4.42 6.25
N ASP A 97 1.63 -5.10 7.37
CA ASP A 97 1.91 -6.51 7.50
C ASP A 97 0.79 -7.39 6.94
N THR A 98 1.19 -8.59 6.49
CA THR A 98 0.31 -9.64 5.96
C THR A 98 0.28 -10.85 6.89
N VAL A 99 -0.70 -11.73 6.65
CA VAL A 99 -0.99 -12.85 7.56
C VAL A 99 -0.25 -14.14 7.25
N PHE A 100 0.38 -14.26 6.06
CA PHE A 100 0.96 -15.53 5.60
C PHE A 100 2.50 -15.52 5.59
N PRO A 101 3.15 -16.54 6.19
CA PRO A 101 4.59 -16.71 6.09
C PRO A 101 5.00 -17.22 4.70
N ALA A 102 6.24 -16.95 4.29
CA ALA A 102 6.77 -17.34 2.98
C ALA A 102 6.61 -18.83 2.63
N ALA A 103 6.69 -19.72 3.64
CA ALA A 103 6.47 -21.16 3.44
C ALA A 103 5.03 -21.47 3.00
N GLU A 104 4.04 -20.75 3.55
CA GLU A 104 2.64 -20.91 3.18
C GLU A 104 2.36 -20.27 1.80
N GLU A 105 3.00 -19.14 1.49
CA GLU A 105 2.93 -18.53 0.17
C GLU A 105 3.44 -19.50 -0.92
N GLN A 106 4.58 -20.14 -0.66
CA GLN A 106 5.17 -21.12 -1.57
C GLN A 106 4.30 -22.38 -1.70
N ALA A 107 3.77 -22.90 -0.59
CA ALA A 107 2.94 -24.11 -0.59
C ALA A 107 1.62 -23.92 -1.34
N ASN A 108 1.08 -22.69 -1.39
CA ASN A 108 -0.20 -22.38 -2.02
C ASN A 108 -0.08 -21.63 -3.37
N ASP A 109 1.15 -21.46 -3.87
CA ASP A 109 1.46 -20.70 -5.10
C ASP A 109 0.83 -19.30 -5.12
N PHE A 110 0.94 -18.57 -4.00
CA PHE A 110 0.45 -17.21 -3.91
C PHE A 110 1.26 -16.32 -4.88
N LYS A 111 0.56 -15.83 -5.91
CA LYS A 111 1.12 -14.96 -6.94
C LYS A 111 0.21 -13.78 -7.14
N PHE A 112 0.81 -12.63 -7.43
CA PHE A 112 0.07 -11.47 -7.91
C PHE A 112 -0.64 -11.81 -9.22
N ARG A 113 -1.96 -11.60 -9.26
CA ARG A 113 -2.78 -11.79 -10.45
C ARG A 113 -3.78 -10.66 -10.57
N ILE A 114 -4.03 -10.23 -11.80
CA ILE A 114 -5.11 -9.32 -12.16
C ILE A 114 -6.16 -10.17 -12.88
N GLU A 115 -7.32 -10.38 -12.26
CA GLU A 115 -8.42 -11.15 -12.85
C GLU A 115 -9.54 -10.20 -13.31
N GLY A 116 -9.58 -9.93 -14.61
CA GLY A 116 -10.56 -8.99 -15.20
C GLY A 116 -10.45 -7.59 -14.61
N ASP A 117 -11.58 -7.02 -14.18
CA ASP A 117 -11.66 -5.71 -13.50
C ASP A 117 -11.47 -5.80 -11.96
N SER A 118 -11.07 -6.96 -11.43
CA SER A 118 -10.95 -7.18 -9.99
C SER A 118 -9.62 -6.67 -9.42
N ILE A 119 -9.67 -6.18 -8.18
CA ILE A 119 -8.49 -5.73 -7.43
C ILE A 119 -7.47 -6.88 -7.32
N PRO A 120 -6.18 -6.66 -7.60
CA PRO A 120 -5.18 -7.71 -7.50
C PRO A 120 -5.02 -8.19 -6.06
N THR A 121 -5.03 -9.51 -5.85
CA THR A 121 -4.85 -10.13 -4.53
C THR A 121 -3.71 -11.15 -4.57
N CYS A 122 -3.13 -11.42 -3.41
CA CYS A 122 -2.30 -12.61 -3.21
C CYS A 122 -3.23 -13.75 -2.82
N SER A 123 -3.57 -14.64 -3.76
CA SER A 123 -4.53 -15.72 -3.56
C SER A 123 -4.00 -17.05 -4.09
N ARG A 124 -4.57 -18.15 -3.56
CA ARG A 124 -4.22 -19.52 -3.94
C ARG A 124 -4.48 -19.75 -5.43
N ALA A 125 -3.55 -20.43 -6.11
CA ALA A 125 -3.81 -20.90 -7.47
C ALA A 125 -4.99 -21.90 -7.48
N SER A 126 -6.04 -21.60 -8.24
CA SER A 126 -7.11 -22.56 -8.53
C SER A 126 -6.54 -23.78 -9.27
N PRO A 127 -6.81 -25.02 -8.80
CA PRO A 127 -6.42 -26.21 -9.55
C PRO A 127 -7.41 -26.39 -10.70
N GLY A 128 -7.10 -25.82 -11.87
CA GLY A 128 -7.88 -26.08 -13.09
C GLY A 128 -7.98 -24.89 -14.04
N ALA A 129 -6.96 -24.72 -14.87
CA ALA A 129 -7.08 -24.08 -16.17
C ALA A 129 -6.07 -24.72 -17.12
N SER A 130 -6.28 -26.01 -17.38
CA SER A 130 -5.71 -26.73 -18.52
C SER A 130 -6.86 -27.23 -19.39
N SER A 131 -7.24 -26.41 -20.37
CA SER A 131 -7.83 -26.80 -21.67
C SER A 131 -8.07 -25.55 -22.49
#